data_AF-A0A497IAK3-F1
#
_entry.id   AF-A0A497IAK3-F1
#
_cell.length_a   1.000
_cell.length_b   1.000
_cell.length_c   1.000
_cell.angle_alpha   90.00
_cell.angle_beta   90.00
_cell.angle_gamma   90.00
#
_symmetry.space_group_name_H-M   'P 1'
#
loop_
_entity.id
_entity.type
_entity.pdbx_description
1 polymer ?
#
loop_
_entity_poly.entity_id
_entity_poly.type
_entity_poly.pdbx_seq_one_letter_code
_entity_poly.pdbx_strand_id
1 'polypeptide(L)'
;MNSLKLAGSMIILLLMFGCVSESQLFSEKEKIVAYDELDTDGDGEYDTWAYSFAPLEIGSNMTISRAMLVKQLDGHYNVRNILYVDNSRSEALLSEIIISERIPSELTTSPSSINFETNYTRQTGQKPLVYEWRIAGAGAGDNTTIAYSVLTAMQVDREWVEDNVVSPNVKVYVGDPFTYPLVASTFAHISGLLFKLIPSVGFYPSIALVLAIILAGAYAIWTVVRFVYHVVLAIKERQKLKDMIYEFAGGGEQNNYQYLIIGAVLLIAGFGITNFLDSQPPIVVPDVDFGEVLSTYTENPLSALGSLMILLGVLALFFVLEDVVKGLVLGKRYYEAIRRPAEIEKAIRESELMDHAEHLRDEVGQKLHNLETLSAAGFKFKDEIALLEAVLGGLDKAEELALKHEEQEARGLLAEARRKYDAARAKMLKKMELASKIRAEVSDAYSTKSEVEATFIEAKRLNMNVASENKKYADAEIDDALIKAMELVEQNKLEQASKKISVAKRALQPIVAS
;
A
#
# COMPACT_ATOMS: atom_id res chain seq x y z
N MET A 1 5.63 -13.38 -3.41
CA MET A 1 4.64 -13.57 -4.48
C MET A 1 3.28 -13.26 -3.86
N ASN A 2 2.67 -12.12 -4.21
CA ASN A 2 1.58 -11.53 -3.42
C ASN A 2 0.39 -12.49 -3.34
N SER A 3 -0.04 -12.79 -2.12
CA SER A 3 -1.22 -13.60 -1.78
C SER A 3 -2.49 -13.15 -2.50
N LEU A 4 -2.57 -11.86 -2.85
CA LEU A 4 -3.61 -11.27 -3.70
C LEU A 4 -3.67 -11.89 -5.10
N LYS A 5 -2.52 -12.23 -5.69
CA LYS A 5 -2.43 -12.84 -7.02
C LYS A 5 -2.87 -14.31 -7.00
N LEU A 6 -2.70 -15.01 -5.88
CA LEU A 6 -3.05 -16.43 -5.73
C LEU A 6 -4.54 -16.62 -5.43
N ALA A 7 -5.11 -15.76 -4.58
CA ALA A 7 -6.56 -15.68 -4.38
C ALA A 7 -7.28 -15.20 -5.65
N GLY A 8 -6.73 -14.17 -6.31
CA GLY A 8 -7.23 -13.70 -7.60
C GLY A 8 -7.18 -14.77 -8.69
N SER A 9 -6.10 -15.55 -8.77
CA SER A 9 -6.02 -16.65 -9.74
C SER A 9 -6.90 -17.84 -9.40
N MET A 10 -7.21 -18.10 -8.13
CA MET A 10 -8.17 -19.16 -7.74
C MET A 10 -9.63 -18.76 -8.03
N ILE A 11 -9.99 -17.48 -7.83
CA ILE A 11 -11.30 -16.94 -8.22
C ILE A 11 -11.43 -16.92 -9.75
N ILE A 12 -10.37 -16.53 -10.47
CA ILE A 12 -10.33 -16.62 -11.95
C ILE A 12 -10.42 -18.09 -12.39
N LEU A 13 -9.73 -19.04 -11.75
CA LEU A 13 -9.83 -20.47 -12.09
C LEU A 13 -11.23 -21.04 -11.83
N LEU A 14 -11.92 -20.57 -10.79
CA LEU A 14 -13.30 -20.95 -10.46
C LEU A 14 -14.33 -20.32 -11.42
N LEU A 15 -14.05 -19.14 -11.95
CA LEU A 15 -14.86 -18.46 -12.98
C LEU A 15 -14.57 -18.94 -14.41
N MET A 16 -13.46 -19.63 -14.64
CA MET A 16 -13.01 -20.06 -15.99
C MET A 16 -13.55 -21.42 -16.45
N PHE A 17 -14.36 -22.10 -15.64
CA PHE A 17 -15.01 -23.36 -16.04
C PHE A 17 -16.53 -23.23 -15.90
N GLY A 18 -17.19 -22.73 -16.95
CA GLY A 18 -18.65 -22.72 -16.99
C GLY A 18 -19.24 -21.94 -18.17
N CYS A 19 -19.09 -22.45 -19.39
CA CYS A 19 -20.11 -22.22 -20.39
C CYS A 19 -21.23 -23.24 -20.08
N VAL A 20 -22.42 -22.75 -19.74
CA VAL A 20 -23.44 -23.56 -19.05
C VAL A 20 -24.44 -24.16 -20.02
N SER A 21 -24.80 -23.44 -21.09
CA SER A 21 -25.56 -24.01 -22.20
C SER A 21 -25.29 -23.25 -23.50
N GLU A 22 -25.08 -24.01 -24.57
CA GLU A 22 -25.07 -23.51 -25.95
C GLU A 22 -26.41 -23.92 -26.55
N SER A 23 -27.25 -22.93 -26.86
CA SER A 23 -28.41 -23.17 -27.72
C SER A 23 -28.00 -22.82 -29.14
N GLN A 24 -28.11 -23.79 -30.04
CA GLN A 24 -27.74 -23.61 -31.44
C GLN A 24 -28.95 -23.86 -32.34
N LEU A 25 -29.23 -22.88 -33.20
CA LEU A 25 -30.15 -23.04 -34.33
C LEU A 25 -29.32 -23.21 -35.60
N PHE A 26 -29.57 -24.29 -36.33
CA PHE A 26 -29.01 -24.47 -37.66
C PHE A 26 -29.90 -23.80 -38.70
N SER A 27 -29.28 -23.41 -39.82
CA SER A 27 -29.99 -22.79 -40.94
C SER A 27 -31.02 -23.77 -41.53
N GLU A 28 -32.24 -23.30 -41.67
CA GLU A 28 -33.41 -24.02 -42.21
C GLU A 28 -34.11 -23.15 -43.25
N LYS A 29 -34.95 -23.75 -44.11
CA LYS A 29 -35.74 -22.97 -45.08
C LYS A 29 -36.74 -22.08 -44.34
N GLU A 30 -36.76 -20.79 -44.66
CA GLU A 30 -37.73 -19.88 -44.06
C GLU A 30 -39.11 -20.02 -44.71
N LYS A 31 -40.16 -19.81 -43.91
CA LYS A 31 -41.56 -19.84 -44.37
C LYS A 31 -42.13 -18.43 -44.40
N ILE A 32 -42.61 -18.00 -45.56
CA ILE A 32 -43.31 -16.72 -45.73
C ILE A 32 -44.67 -16.78 -44.99
N VAL A 33 -44.94 -15.78 -44.15
CA VAL A 33 -46.20 -15.64 -43.39
C VAL A 33 -47.05 -14.49 -43.93
N ALA A 34 -46.42 -13.41 -44.38
CA ALA A 34 -47.09 -12.31 -45.04
C ALA A 34 -46.31 -11.85 -46.28
N TYR A 35 -47.06 -11.39 -47.28
CA TYR A 35 -46.58 -10.96 -48.57
C TYR A 35 -47.43 -9.80 -49.05
N ASP A 36 -46.80 -8.65 -49.29
CA ASP A 36 -47.45 -7.45 -49.80
C ASP A 36 -46.76 -6.98 -51.09
N GLU A 37 -47.58 -6.66 -52.09
CA GLU A 37 -47.18 -6.04 -53.35
C GLU A 37 -47.57 -4.57 -53.31
N LEU A 38 -46.61 -3.69 -53.60
CA LEU A 38 -46.81 -2.26 -53.63
C LEU A 38 -46.31 -1.69 -54.94
N ASP A 39 -47.18 -0.91 -55.57
CA ASP A 39 -46.85 -0.04 -56.69
C ASP A 39 -46.50 1.33 -56.10
N THR A 40 -45.20 1.67 -56.07
CA THR A 40 -44.73 2.91 -55.44
C THR A 40 -44.70 4.12 -56.38
N ASP A 41 -44.81 3.94 -57.69
CA ASP A 41 -44.78 5.02 -58.68
C ASP A 41 -46.12 5.25 -59.41
N GLY A 42 -47.09 4.37 -59.20
CA GLY A 42 -48.48 4.50 -59.63
C GLY A 42 -48.69 4.19 -61.11
N ASP A 43 -47.79 3.44 -61.74
CA ASP A 43 -47.85 3.09 -63.16
C ASP A 43 -48.75 1.87 -63.46
N GLY A 44 -49.24 1.20 -62.41
CA GLY A 44 -50.08 0.01 -62.49
C GLY A 44 -49.29 -1.30 -62.49
N GLU A 45 -47.96 -1.25 -62.41
CA GLU A 45 -47.07 -2.39 -62.18
C GLU A 45 -46.53 -2.37 -60.74
N TYR A 46 -46.37 -3.55 -60.13
CA TYR A 46 -45.78 -3.62 -58.80
C TYR A 46 -44.26 -3.50 -58.89
N ASP A 47 -43.69 -2.53 -58.17
CA ASP A 47 -42.25 -2.27 -58.14
C ASP A 47 -41.60 -2.63 -56.79
N THR A 48 -42.40 -2.94 -55.77
CA THR A 48 -41.95 -3.25 -54.42
C THR A 48 -42.67 -4.45 -53.84
N TRP A 49 -41.91 -5.38 -53.26
CA TRP A 49 -42.40 -6.58 -52.58
C TRP A 49 -41.90 -6.65 -51.15
N ALA A 50 -42.81 -6.83 -50.19
CA ALA A 50 -42.48 -7.02 -48.80
C ALA A 50 -42.80 -8.46 -48.36
N TYR A 51 -41.78 -9.17 -47.89
CA TYR A 51 -41.88 -10.52 -47.36
C TYR A 51 -41.65 -10.50 -45.86
N SER A 52 -42.58 -11.06 -45.09
CA SER A 52 -42.40 -11.32 -43.66
C SER A 52 -42.37 -12.82 -43.42
N PHE A 53 -41.40 -13.27 -42.65
CA PHE A 53 -41.16 -14.69 -42.40
C PHE A 53 -41.66 -15.10 -41.02
N ALA A 54 -41.90 -16.40 -40.84
CA ALA A 54 -42.27 -16.95 -39.54
C ALA A 54 -41.16 -16.67 -38.52
N PRO A 55 -41.50 -16.19 -37.31
CA PRO A 55 -40.51 -15.95 -36.26
C PRO A 55 -39.85 -17.26 -35.87
N LEU A 56 -38.54 -17.20 -35.65
CA LEU A 56 -37.72 -18.33 -35.23
C LEU A 56 -37.49 -18.24 -33.73
N GLU A 57 -37.90 -19.28 -33.00
CA GLU A 57 -37.68 -19.38 -31.55
C GLU A 57 -36.39 -20.15 -31.27
N ILE A 58 -35.41 -19.52 -30.59
CA ILE A 58 -34.16 -20.14 -30.17
C ILE A 58 -34.26 -20.46 -28.68
N GLY A 59 -34.77 -21.66 -28.38
CA GLY A 59 -35.08 -22.06 -27.01
C GLY A 59 -36.13 -21.15 -26.37
N SER A 60 -36.09 -20.99 -25.05
CA SER A 60 -36.95 -20.05 -24.29
C SER A 60 -36.42 -18.60 -24.29
N ASN A 61 -35.27 -18.35 -24.90
CA ASN A 61 -34.48 -17.16 -24.56
C ASN A 61 -34.56 -16.06 -25.63
N MET A 62 -34.76 -16.40 -26.90
CA MET A 62 -34.65 -15.43 -27.98
C MET A 62 -35.59 -15.77 -29.13
N THR A 63 -36.12 -14.73 -29.77
CA THR A 63 -36.87 -14.84 -31.02
C THR A 63 -36.19 -14.01 -32.10
N ILE A 64 -36.06 -14.53 -33.31
CA ILE A 64 -35.62 -13.75 -34.48
C ILE A 64 -36.77 -13.65 -35.48
N SER A 65 -37.09 -12.43 -35.87
CA SER A 65 -38.06 -12.13 -36.92
C SER A 65 -37.35 -11.52 -38.12
N ARG A 66 -37.65 -12.00 -39.34
CA ARG A 66 -37.10 -11.44 -40.57
C ARG A 66 -38.18 -10.71 -41.38
N ALA A 67 -37.79 -9.56 -41.91
CA ALA A 67 -38.46 -8.92 -43.04
C ALA A 67 -37.47 -8.77 -44.21
N MET A 68 -37.94 -9.02 -45.42
CA MET A 68 -37.21 -8.76 -46.66
C MET A 68 -38.04 -7.81 -47.53
N LEU A 69 -37.41 -6.74 -47.98
CA LEU A 69 -37.99 -5.73 -48.86
C LEU A 69 -37.23 -5.78 -50.18
N VAL A 70 -37.93 -6.05 -51.27
CA VAL A 70 -37.37 -6.07 -52.62
C VAL A 70 -37.96 -4.88 -53.36
N LYS A 71 -37.10 -3.99 -53.86
CA LYS A 71 -37.52 -2.87 -54.71
C LYS A 71 -36.85 -2.96 -56.07
N GLN A 72 -37.63 -2.91 -57.14
CA GLN A 72 -37.15 -2.80 -58.50
C GLN A 72 -36.66 -1.38 -58.78
N LEU A 73 -35.48 -1.26 -59.37
CA LEU A 73 -34.79 -0.02 -59.71
C LEU A 73 -34.12 -0.20 -61.07
N ASP A 74 -34.69 0.36 -62.13
CA ASP A 74 -34.06 0.46 -63.47
C ASP A 74 -33.26 -0.80 -63.91
N GLY A 75 -33.94 -1.94 -63.96
CA GLY A 75 -33.36 -3.23 -64.38
C GLY A 75 -32.51 -3.94 -63.31
N HIS A 76 -32.51 -3.44 -62.08
CA HIS A 76 -31.91 -4.06 -60.90
C HIS A 76 -32.95 -4.20 -59.79
N TYR A 77 -32.63 -5.01 -58.78
CA TYR A 77 -33.40 -5.20 -57.57
C TYR A 77 -32.53 -4.85 -56.37
N ASN A 78 -33.05 -3.97 -55.52
CA ASN A 78 -32.48 -3.70 -54.20
C ASN A 78 -33.19 -4.59 -53.18
N VAL A 79 -32.46 -5.57 -52.65
CA VAL A 79 -32.95 -6.54 -51.66
C VAL A 79 -32.45 -6.13 -50.28
N ARG A 80 -33.33 -5.54 -49.47
CA ARG A 80 -33.05 -5.16 -48.08
C ARG A 80 -33.54 -6.24 -47.13
N ASN A 81 -32.63 -6.79 -46.34
CA ASN A 81 -32.90 -7.75 -45.28
C ASN A 81 -32.85 -7.06 -43.93
N ILE A 82 -33.82 -7.35 -43.07
CA ILE A 82 -33.92 -6.83 -41.72
C ILE A 82 -34.21 -8.02 -40.79
N LEU A 83 -33.28 -8.31 -39.88
CA LEU A 83 -33.45 -9.28 -38.82
C LEU A 83 -33.64 -8.53 -37.50
N TYR A 84 -34.79 -8.74 -36.86
CA TYR A 84 -35.08 -8.25 -35.52
C TYR A 84 -34.81 -9.35 -34.51
N VAL A 85 -33.87 -9.10 -33.61
CA VAL A 85 -33.47 -10.01 -32.54
C VAL A 85 -34.15 -9.53 -31.26
N ASP A 86 -35.13 -10.31 -30.79
CA ASP A 86 -35.89 -10.05 -29.58
C ASP A 86 -35.44 -10.97 -28.45
N ASN A 87 -34.85 -10.36 -27.42
CA ASN A 87 -34.36 -11.03 -26.22
C ASN A 87 -35.20 -10.69 -24.99
N SER A 88 -36.29 -9.93 -25.14
CA SER A 88 -37.12 -9.42 -24.04
C SER A 88 -37.78 -10.52 -23.20
N ARG A 89 -37.85 -11.75 -23.73
CA ARG A 89 -38.42 -12.92 -23.06
C ARG A 89 -37.38 -13.80 -22.35
N SER A 90 -36.09 -13.47 -22.45
CA SER A 90 -35.04 -14.24 -21.79
C SER A 90 -35.06 -14.01 -20.28
N GLU A 91 -35.37 -15.05 -19.52
CA GLU A 91 -35.18 -15.05 -18.06
C GLU A 91 -33.70 -15.28 -17.67
N ALA A 92 -32.87 -15.68 -18.64
CA ALA A 92 -31.46 -15.99 -18.41
C ALA A 92 -30.53 -14.87 -18.91
N LEU A 93 -29.41 -14.68 -18.21
CA LEU A 93 -28.35 -13.74 -18.59
C LEU A 93 -27.64 -14.23 -19.86
N LEU A 94 -27.93 -13.58 -20.97
CA LEU A 94 -27.26 -13.84 -22.25
C LEU A 94 -25.86 -13.25 -22.20
N SER A 95 -24.85 -14.09 -22.37
CA SER A 95 -23.44 -13.68 -22.34
C SER A 95 -22.93 -13.29 -23.72
N GLU A 96 -23.40 -14.00 -24.74
CA GLU A 96 -23.01 -13.80 -26.13
C GLU A 96 -24.05 -14.40 -27.09
N ILE A 97 -24.34 -13.68 -28.17
CA ILE A 97 -25.15 -14.14 -29.31
C ILE A 97 -24.29 -14.00 -30.57
N ILE A 98 -24.21 -15.08 -31.34
CA ILE A 98 -23.56 -15.10 -32.64
C ILE A 98 -24.60 -15.42 -33.70
N ILE A 99 -24.84 -14.49 -34.62
CA ILE A 99 -25.73 -14.66 -35.77
C ILE A 99 -24.88 -14.71 -37.02
N SER A 100 -24.94 -15.83 -37.74
CA SER A 100 -24.23 -16.05 -38.99
C SER A 100 -25.23 -16.13 -40.14
N GLU A 101 -25.27 -15.08 -40.96
CA GLU A 101 -26.12 -15.00 -42.14
C GLU A 101 -25.35 -15.44 -43.38
N ARG A 102 -26.00 -16.28 -44.19
CA ARG A 102 -25.52 -16.68 -45.51
C ARG A 102 -26.22 -15.88 -46.58
N ILE A 103 -25.46 -15.12 -47.36
CA ILE A 103 -26.00 -14.42 -48.53
C ILE A 103 -25.89 -15.35 -49.76
N PRO A 104 -27.00 -15.67 -50.44
CA PRO A 104 -26.99 -16.50 -51.64
C PRO A 104 -26.07 -15.95 -52.73
N SER A 105 -25.34 -16.84 -53.42
CA SER A 105 -24.43 -16.47 -54.51
C SER A 105 -25.15 -15.85 -55.71
N GLU A 106 -26.43 -16.16 -55.84
CA GLU A 106 -27.38 -15.69 -56.84
C GLU A 106 -27.67 -14.20 -56.66
N LEU A 107 -27.63 -13.69 -55.42
CA LEU A 107 -27.74 -12.26 -55.14
C LEU A 107 -26.41 -11.55 -55.32
N THR A 108 -25.32 -12.11 -54.79
CA THR A 108 -23.98 -11.57 -55.00
C THR A 108 -22.86 -12.54 -54.63
N THR A 109 -21.72 -12.38 -55.29
CA THR A 109 -20.45 -13.03 -54.95
C THR A 109 -19.36 -12.05 -54.52
N SER A 110 -19.64 -10.74 -54.54
CA SER A 110 -18.70 -9.68 -54.18
C SER A 110 -19.13 -8.96 -52.90
N PRO A 111 -18.28 -8.91 -51.86
CA PRO A 111 -18.55 -8.14 -50.64
C PRO A 111 -18.89 -6.66 -50.89
N SER A 112 -18.33 -6.06 -51.94
CA SER A 112 -18.51 -4.63 -52.25
C SER A 112 -19.91 -4.27 -52.74
N SER A 113 -20.75 -5.24 -53.12
CA SER A 113 -22.12 -4.99 -53.57
C SER A 113 -23.15 -5.11 -52.44
N ILE A 114 -22.69 -5.35 -51.21
CA ILE A 114 -23.53 -5.45 -50.02
C ILE A 114 -23.32 -4.19 -49.20
N ASN A 115 -24.43 -3.51 -48.92
CA ASN A 115 -24.45 -2.34 -48.07
C ASN A 115 -24.99 -2.74 -46.68
N PHE A 116 -24.10 -2.78 -45.69
CA PHE A 116 -24.46 -3.10 -44.31
C PHE A 116 -24.91 -1.84 -43.58
N GLU A 117 -26.16 -1.82 -43.12
CA GLU A 117 -26.67 -0.78 -42.22
C GLU A 117 -26.24 -1.06 -40.77
N THR A 118 -26.12 -2.34 -40.41
CA THR A 118 -25.56 -2.80 -39.14
C THR A 118 -24.18 -3.42 -39.35
N ASN A 119 -23.17 -2.87 -38.67
CA ASN A 119 -21.78 -3.35 -38.77
C ASN A 119 -21.67 -4.84 -38.39
N TYR A 120 -21.12 -5.66 -39.29
CA TYR A 120 -20.79 -7.06 -39.01
C TYR A 120 -19.46 -7.16 -38.27
N THR A 121 -19.29 -8.22 -37.48
CA THR A 121 -18.08 -8.47 -36.69
C THR A 121 -16.99 -9.12 -37.52
N ARG A 122 -17.34 -10.13 -38.33
CA ARG A 122 -16.40 -10.79 -39.23
C ARG A 122 -17.09 -11.43 -40.42
N GLN A 123 -16.31 -11.65 -41.48
CA GLN A 123 -16.69 -12.49 -42.61
C GLN A 123 -15.94 -13.82 -42.50
N THR A 124 -16.67 -14.94 -42.55
CA THR A 124 -16.10 -16.28 -42.33
C THR A 124 -16.05 -17.14 -43.60
N GLY A 125 -16.82 -16.78 -44.64
CA GLY A 125 -16.90 -17.50 -45.91
C GLY A 125 -16.52 -16.65 -47.13
N GLN A 126 -15.91 -17.28 -48.15
CA GLN A 126 -15.60 -16.63 -49.43
C GLN A 126 -16.70 -16.84 -50.49
N LYS A 127 -17.34 -18.02 -50.54
CA LYS A 127 -18.52 -18.33 -51.38
C LYS A 127 -19.29 -19.54 -50.80
N PRO A 128 -20.60 -19.46 -50.53
CA PRO A 128 -21.39 -18.23 -50.39
C PRO A 128 -20.78 -17.29 -49.35
N LEU A 129 -21.08 -15.99 -49.44
CA LEU A 129 -20.60 -15.02 -48.46
C LEU A 129 -21.33 -15.24 -47.14
N VAL A 130 -20.57 -15.42 -46.06
CA VAL A 130 -21.11 -15.62 -44.70
C VAL A 130 -20.60 -14.50 -43.81
N TYR A 131 -21.55 -13.78 -43.21
CA TYR A 131 -21.29 -12.65 -42.32
C TYR A 131 -21.79 -12.96 -40.92
N GLU A 132 -20.99 -12.56 -39.93
CA GLU A 132 -21.26 -12.85 -38.53
C GLU A 132 -21.41 -11.55 -37.75
N TRP A 133 -22.49 -11.46 -36.98
CA TRP A 133 -22.70 -10.44 -35.95
C TRP A 133 -22.56 -11.10 -34.59
N ARG A 134 -21.59 -10.59 -33.82
CA ARG A 134 -21.32 -11.01 -32.45
C ARG A 134 -21.81 -9.92 -31.50
N ILE A 135 -22.81 -10.25 -30.69
CA ILE A 135 -23.40 -9.39 -29.67
C ILE A 135 -22.95 -9.97 -28.32
N ALA A 136 -22.19 -9.23 -27.53
CA ALA A 136 -21.57 -9.74 -26.29
C ALA A 136 -21.75 -8.80 -25.11
N GLY A 137 -21.68 -9.34 -23.89
CA GLY A 137 -21.76 -8.56 -22.65
C GLY A 137 -23.15 -7.99 -22.40
N ALA A 138 -23.25 -6.81 -21.76
CA ALA A 138 -24.52 -6.19 -21.42
C ALA A 138 -25.47 -5.99 -22.63
N GLY A 139 -24.93 -5.78 -23.83
CA GLY A 139 -25.71 -5.62 -25.05
C GLY A 139 -26.31 -6.91 -25.60
N ALA A 140 -25.94 -8.09 -25.08
CA ALA A 140 -26.57 -9.37 -25.47
C ALA A 140 -27.98 -9.53 -24.86
N GLY A 141 -28.33 -8.75 -23.83
CA GLY A 141 -29.69 -8.69 -23.28
C GLY A 141 -30.61 -7.71 -23.99
N ASP A 142 -30.07 -6.84 -24.85
CA ASP A 142 -30.85 -5.80 -25.53
C ASP A 142 -31.40 -6.31 -26.87
N ASN A 143 -32.56 -5.77 -27.27
CA ASN A 143 -33.12 -6.02 -28.58
C ASN A 143 -32.25 -5.35 -29.66
N THR A 144 -31.92 -6.10 -30.70
CA THR A 144 -30.97 -5.66 -31.73
C THR A 144 -31.56 -5.84 -33.12
N THR A 145 -31.34 -4.85 -34.00
CA THR A 145 -31.71 -4.95 -35.42
C THR A 145 -30.47 -5.09 -36.29
N ILE A 146 -30.42 -6.15 -37.07
CA ILE A 146 -29.39 -6.39 -38.09
C ILE A 146 -30.01 -6.09 -39.46
N ALA A 147 -29.45 -5.13 -40.19
CA ALA A 147 -29.94 -4.80 -41.53
C ALA A 147 -28.80 -4.69 -42.55
N TYR A 148 -29.08 -5.17 -43.76
CA TYR A 148 -28.21 -5.03 -44.92
C TYR A 148 -29.02 -5.02 -46.21
N SER A 149 -28.45 -4.47 -47.27
CA SER A 149 -29.05 -4.42 -48.60
C SER A 149 -28.08 -4.93 -49.66
N VAL A 150 -28.64 -5.58 -50.68
CA VAL A 150 -27.88 -6.09 -51.83
C VAL A 150 -28.52 -5.57 -53.11
N LEU A 151 -27.71 -4.93 -53.96
CA LEU A 151 -28.12 -4.56 -55.30
C LEU A 151 -27.75 -5.70 -56.26
N THR A 152 -28.75 -6.24 -56.98
CA THR A 152 -28.56 -7.36 -57.90
C THR A 152 -29.32 -7.15 -59.20
N ALA A 153 -28.87 -7.78 -60.28
CA ALA A 153 -29.63 -7.88 -61.54
C ALA A 153 -30.57 -9.10 -61.56
N MET A 154 -30.49 -9.97 -60.55
CA MET A 154 -31.37 -11.13 -60.40
C MET A 154 -32.77 -10.68 -60.01
N GLN A 155 -33.78 -11.18 -60.71
CA GLN A 155 -35.17 -11.00 -60.32
C GLN A 155 -35.45 -11.80 -59.04
N VAL A 156 -35.97 -11.11 -58.02
CA VAL A 156 -36.26 -11.67 -56.70
C VAL A 156 -37.77 -11.70 -56.50
N ASP A 157 -38.40 -12.68 -57.14
CA ASP A 157 -39.82 -12.96 -56.98
C ASP A 157 -40.08 -13.92 -55.81
N ARG A 158 -41.36 -14.21 -55.56
CA ARG A 158 -41.78 -15.08 -54.47
C ARG A 158 -41.22 -16.51 -54.59
N GLU A 159 -41.21 -17.07 -55.79
CA GLU A 159 -40.69 -18.43 -56.04
C GLU A 159 -39.19 -18.48 -55.69
N TRP A 160 -38.44 -17.48 -56.12
CA TRP A 160 -37.03 -17.34 -55.77
C TRP A 160 -36.82 -17.25 -54.25
N VAL A 161 -37.65 -16.47 -53.54
CA VAL A 161 -37.56 -16.31 -52.07
C VAL A 161 -37.82 -17.65 -51.37
N GLU A 162 -38.86 -18.38 -51.75
CA GLU A 162 -39.22 -19.68 -51.17
C GLU A 162 -38.14 -20.76 -51.43
N ASP A 163 -37.41 -20.64 -52.52
CA ASP A 163 -36.35 -21.59 -52.89
C ASP A 163 -34.98 -21.29 -52.26
N ASN A 164 -34.63 -20.02 -52.09
CA ASN A 164 -33.26 -19.59 -51.81
C ASN A 164 -33.04 -18.96 -50.43
N VAL A 165 -34.09 -18.51 -49.74
CA VAL A 165 -33.95 -17.87 -48.42
C VAL A 165 -33.92 -18.90 -47.31
N VAL A 166 -32.89 -18.81 -46.48
CA VAL A 166 -32.65 -19.67 -45.33
C VAL A 166 -32.42 -18.83 -44.08
N SER A 167 -32.76 -19.41 -42.92
CA SER A 167 -32.56 -18.75 -41.64
C SER A 167 -31.08 -18.62 -41.29
N PRO A 168 -30.70 -17.62 -40.48
CA PRO A 168 -29.33 -17.52 -39.98
C PRO A 168 -28.97 -18.73 -39.11
N ASN A 169 -27.69 -19.08 -39.06
CA ASN A 169 -27.19 -19.95 -38.00
C ASN A 169 -26.99 -19.09 -36.75
N VAL A 170 -27.55 -19.53 -35.63
CA VAL A 170 -27.57 -18.75 -34.40
C VAL A 170 -26.96 -19.58 -33.29
N LYS A 171 -26.00 -19.01 -32.56
CA LYS A 171 -25.47 -19.56 -31.32
C LYS A 171 -25.73 -18.59 -30.19
N VAL A 172 -26.41 -19.07 -29.15
CA VAL A 172 -26.68 -18.31 -27.93
C VAL A 172 -25.92 -18.96 -26.79
N TYR A 173 -25.08 -18.17 -26.14
CA TYR A 173 -24.35 -18.55 -24.95
C TYR A 173 -25.00 -17.91 -23.74
N VAL A 174 -25.55 -18.74 -22.88
CA VAL A 174 -26.16 -18.30 -21.62
C VAL A 174 -25.12 -18.41 -20.51
N GLY A 175 -24.86 -17.29 -19.84
CA GLY A 175 -24.00 -17.23 -18.68
C GLY A 175 -24.85 -17.13 -17.43
N ASP A 176 -25.22 -18.27 -16.82
CA ASP A 176 -25.93 -18.27 -15.55
C ASP A 176 -24.93 -18.42 -14.38
N PRO A 177 -24.67 -17.36 -13.59
CA PRO A 177 -23.83 -17.46 -12.40
C PRO A 177 -24.40 -18.41 -11.33
N PHE A 178 -25.70 -18.73 -11.34
CA PHE A 178 -26.36 -19.63 -10.40
C PHE A 178 -26.26 -21.12 -10.76
N THR A 179 -25.71 -21.47 -11.92
CA THR A 179 -25.45 -22.88 -12.27
C THR A 179 -24.08 -23.37 -11.80
N TYR A 180 -23.18 -22.47 -11.38
CA TYR A 180 -21.95 -22.87 -10.72
C TYR A 180 -22.30 -23.50 -9.37
N PRO A 181 -21.96 -24.78 -9.09
CA PRO A 181 -22.43 -25.48 -7.88
C PRO A 181 -22.09 -24.75 -6.58
N LEU A 182 -20.93 -24.08 -6.54
CA LEU A 182 -20.49 -23.32 -5.37
C LEU A 182 -21.28 -22.01 -5.22
N VAL A 183 -21.60 -21.34 -6.32
CA VAL A 183 -22.40 -20.11 -6.32
C VAL A 183 -23.85 -20.45 -6.01
N ALA A 184 -24.44 -21.43 -6.69
CA ALA A 184 -25.78 -21.98 -6.43
C ALA A 184 -25.96 -22.35 -4.96
N SER A 185 -25.03 -23.14 -4.42
CA SER A 185 -25.06 -23.54 -3.01
C SER A 185 -24.95 -22.32 -2.09
N THR A 186 -24.02 -21.40 -2.35
CA THR A 186 -23.85 -20.21 -1.51
C THR A 186 -25.11 -19.36 -1.51
N PHE A 187 -25.72 -19.12 -2.68
CA PHE A 187 -26.96 -18.37 -2.80
C PHE A 187 -28.14 -19.05 -2.12
N ALA A 188 -28.29 -20.37 -2.26
CA ALA A 188 -29.33 -21.13 -1.56
C ALA A 188 -29.20 -21.03 -0.02
N HIS A 189 -27.98 -20.98 0.51
CA HIS A 189 -27.75 -20.77 1.94
C HIS A 189 -28.08 -19.32 2.36
N ILE A 190 -27.72 -18.33 1.54
CA ILE A 190 -28.03 -16.91 1.79
C ILE A 190 -29.55 -16.69 1.79
N SER A 191 -30.25 -17.17 0.76
CA SER A 191 -31.70 -17.04 0.66
C SER A 191 -32.40 -17.78 1.80
N GLY A 192 -31.94 -18.99 2.16
CA GLY A 192 -32.46 -19.74 3.31
C GLY A 192 -32.25 -19.04 4.65
N LEU A 193 -31.15 -18.30 4.83
CA LEU A 193 -30.92 -17.48 6.03
C LEU A 193 -31.83 -16.25 6.05
N LEU A 194 -31.96 -15.54 4.92
CA LEU A 194 -32.84 -14.39 4.80
C LEU A 194 -34.30 -14.78 5.08
N PHE A 195 -34.79 -15.87 4.48
CA PHE A 195 -36.14 -16.37 4.70
C PHE A 195 -36.45 -16.65 6.18
N LYS A 196 -35.46 -17.11 6.96
CA LYS A 196 -35.62 -17.36 8.41
C LYS A 196 -35.56 -16.08 9.24
N LEU A 197 -34.70 -15.13 8.84
CA LEU A 197 -34.44 -13.92 9.62
C LEU A 197 -35.48 -12.82 9.37
N ILE A 198 -35.93 -12.64 8.13
CA ILE A 198 -36.87 -11.57 7.73
C ILE A 198 -38.12 -11.55 8.63
N PRO A 199 -38.79 -12.69 8.91
CA PRO A 199 -39.97 -12.71 9.78
C PRO A 199 -39.66 -12.37 11.25
N SER A 200 -38.43 -12.59 11.70
CA SER A 200 -38.05 -12.48 13.11
C SER A 200 -37.52 -11.09 13.48
N VAL A 201 -36.71 -10.49 12.61
CA VAL A 201 -35.99 -9.23 12.89
C VAL A 201 -36.26 -8.14 11.85
N GLY A 202 -37.07 -8.41 10.84
CA GLY A 202 -37.40 -7.47 9.77
C GLY A 202 -36.43 -7.55 8.58
N PHE A 203 -36.83 -6.98 7.44
CA PHE A 203 -36.11 -7.06 6.17
C PHE A 203 -34.69 -6.47 6.25
N TYR A 204 -34.56 -5.19 6.61
CA TYR A 204 -33.26 -4.49 6.64
C TYR A 204 -32.27 -5.07 7.68
N PRO A 205 -32.66 -5.36 8.93
CA PRO A 205 -31.77 -6.01 9.88
C PRO A 205 -31.33 -7.40 9.42
N SER A 206 -32.20 -8.17 8.74
CA SER A 206 -31.86 -9.49 8.23
C SER A 206 -30.75 -9.43 7.18
N ILE A 207 -30.84 -8.48 6.25
CA ILE A 207 -29.81 -8.26 5.23
C ILE A 207 -28.47 -7.91 5.91
N ALA A 208 -28.48 -7.00 6.88
CA ALA A 208 -27.29 -6.63 7.63
C ALA A 208 -26.63 -7.83 8.35
N LEU A 209 -27.42 -8.66 9.02
CA LEU A 209 -26.93 -9.84 9.73
C LEU A 209 -26.37 -10.89 8.78
N VAL A 210 -27.07 -11.19 7.68
CA VAL A 210 -26.59 -12.17 6.69
C VAL A 210 -25.29 -11.68 6.05
N LEU A 211 -25.20 -10.40 5.70
CA LEU A 211 -23.97 -9.82 5.17
C LEU A 211 -22.82 -9.84 6.20
N ALA A 212 -23.12 -9.57 7.48
CA ALA A 212 -22.13 -9.68 8.56
C ALA A 212 -21.60 -11.11 8.70
N ILE A 213 -22.48 -12.12 8.62
CA ILE A 213 -22.09 -13.54 8.67
C ILE A 213 -21.20 -13.90 7.48
N ILE A 214 -21.53 -13.44 6.28
CA ILE A 214 -20.72 -13.69 5.07
C ILE A 214 -19.33 -13.08 5.22
N LEU A 215 -19.25 -11.81 5.66
CA LEU A 215 -17.97 -11.11 5.84
C LEU A 215 -17.13 -11.73 6.95
N ALA A 216 -17.75 -12.09 8.08
CA ALA A 216 -17.08 -12.80 9.17
C ALA A 216 -16.57 -14.18 8.73
N GLY A 217 -17.37 -14.92 7.96
CA GLY A 217 -16.99 -16.20 7.39
C GLY A 217 -15.82 -16.08 6.40
N ALA A 218 -15.87 -15.10 5.50
CA ALA A 218 -14.79 -14.81 4.56
C ALA A 218 -13.49 -14.44 5.30
N TYR A 219 -13.59 -13.62 6.34
CA TYR A 219 -12.46 -13.28 7.20
C TYR A 219 -11.89 -14.50 7.94
N ALA A 220 -12.76 -15.38 8.46
CA ALA A 220 -12.32 -16.61 9.13
C ALA A 220 -11.58 -17.55 8.16
N ILE A 221 -12.11 -17.74 6.95
CA ILE A 221 -11.42 -18.52 5.90
C ILE A 221 -10.07 -17.89 5.57
N TRP A 222 -10.02 -16.58 5.38
CA TRP A 222 -8.76 -15.86 5.13
C TRP A 222 -7.74 -16.06 6.26
N THR A 223 -8.21 -16.04 7.51
CA THR A 223 -7.39 -16.28 8.70
C THR A 223 -6.82 -17.69 8.71
N VAL A 224 -7.60 -18.70 8.32
CA VAL A 224 -7.12 -20.08 8.15
C VAL A 224 -6.07 -20.18 7.04
N VAL A 225 -6.29 -19.53 5.89
CA VAL A 225 -5.31 -19.50 4.80
C VAL A 225 -4.00 -18.86 5.24
N ARG A 226 -4.08 -17.73 5.95
CA ARG A 226 -2.91 -17.06 6.52
C ARG A 226 -2.19 -17.95 7.53
N PHE A 227 -2.93 -18.66 8.37
CA PHE A 227 -2.36 -19.64 9.30
C PHE A 227 -1.56 -20.73 8.56
N VAL A 228 -2.18 -21.38 7.57
CA VAL A 228 -1.52 -22.42 6.76
C VAL A 228 -0.26 -21.88 6.08
N TYR A 229 -0.31 -20.66 5.55
CA TYR A 229 0.86 -20.00 4.96
C TYR A 229 2.01 -19.88 5.97
N HIS A 230 1.75 -19.41 7.19
CA HIS A 230 2.77 -19.32 8.24
C HIS A 230 3.29 -20.70 8.67
N VAL A 231 2.45 -21.73 8.69
CA VAL A 231 2.90 -23.11 8.96
C VAL A 231 3.86 -23.62 7.87
N VAL A 232 3.55 -23.38 6.58
CA VAL A 232 4.44 -23.76 5.47
C VAL A 232 5.77 -23.02 5.56
N LEU A 233 5.74 -21.73 5.91
CA LEU A 233 6.93 -20.89 6.08
C LEU A 233 7.79 -21.40 7.25
N ALA A 234 7.16 -21.80 8.36
CA ALA A 234 7.84 -22.41 9.51
C ALA A 234 8.58 -23.70 9.12
N ILE A 235 7.97 -24.57 8.31
CA ILE A 235 8.58 -25.81 7.81
C ILE A 235 9.79 -25.48 6.93
N LYS A 236 9.65 -24.51 6.02
CA LYS A 236 10.73 -24.08 5.12
C LYS A 236 11.93 -23.51 5.88
N GLU A 237 11.68 -22.71 6.91
CA GLU A 237 12.74 -21.99 7.65
C GLU A 237 13.21 -22.74 8.92
N ARG A 238 12.67 -23.94 9.18
CA ARG A 238 12.98 -24.77 10.37
C ARG A 238 12.79 -24.04 11.70
N GLN A 239 11.81 -23.15 11.75
CA GLN A 239 11.46 -22.42 12.98
C GLN A 239 10.52 -23.25 13.86
N LYS A 240 10.46 -22.93 15.16
CA LYS A 240 9.53 -23.58 16.08
C LYS A 240 8.11 -23.11 15.77
N LEU A 241 7.20 -24.06 15.53
CA LEU A 241 5.78 -23.79 15.23
C LEU A 241 5.12 -22.85 16.25
N LYS A 242 5.51 -22.97 17.53
CA LYS A 242 4.99 -22.14 18.62
C LYS A 242 5.24 -20.64 18.40
N ASP A 243 6.43 -20.26 17.93
CA ASP A 243 6.79 -18.84 17.77
C ASP A 243 6.05 -18.23 16.56
N MET A 244 5.86 -19.03 15.50
CA MET A 244 5.03 -18.68 14.35
C MET A 244 3.54 -18.56 14.66
N ILE A 245 3.00 -19.35 15.59
CA ILE A 245 1.61 -19.20 16.04
C ILE A 245 1.39 -17.84 16.70
N TYR A 246 2.36 -17.36 17.50
CA TYR A 246 2.30 -16.03 18.10
C TYR A 246 2.51 -14.91 17.08
N GLU A 247 3.39 -15.09 16.10
CA GLU A 247 3.59 -14.11 15.02
C GLU A 247 2.37 -14.01 14.09
N PHE A 248 1.72 -15.14 13.80
CA PHE A 248 0.45 -15.20 13.07
C PHE A 248 -0.69 -14.53 13.83
N ALA A 249 -0.83 -14.85 15.12
CA ALA A 249 -1.91 -14.33 15.95
C ALA A 249 -1.79 -12.82 16.20
N GLY A 250 -0.56 -12.29 16.15
CA GLY A 250 -0.27 -10.92 16.54
C GLY A 250 -0.36 -10.74 18.06
N GLY A 251 -0.51 -9.49 18.50
CA GLY A 251 -0.86 -9.16 19.88
C GLY A 251 -2.32 -8.70 19.98
N GLY A 252 -2.95 -8.92 21.14
CA GLY A 252 -4.35 -8.53 21.35
C GLY A 252 -4.61 -7.02 21.40
N GLU A 253 -5.62 -6.53 20.69
CA GLU A 253 -5.89 -5.09 20.59
C GLU A 253 -6.22 -4.44 21.95
N GLN A 254 -5.56 -3.32 22.26
CA GLN A 254 -5.79 -2.58 23.52
C GLN A 254 -7.18 -1.89 23.56
N ASN A 255 -7.80 -1.68 22.40
CA ASN A 255 -9.01 -0.89 22.25
C ASN A 255 -10.31 -1.72 22.20
N ASN A 256 -10.28 -3.00 22.59
CA ASN A 256 -11.47 -3.88 22.57
C ASN A 256 -12.68 -3.28 23.28
N TYR A 257 -12.47 -2.57 24.40
CA TYR A 257 -13.56 -1.88 25.11
C TYR A 257 -14.20 -0.77 24.27
N GLN A 258 -13.42 -0.04 23.48
CA GLN A 258 -13.94 0.99 22.58
C GLN A 258 -14.76 0.37 21.44
N TYR A 259 -14.26 -0.71 20.84
CA TYR A 259 -14.99 -1.46 19.80
C TYR A 259 -16.30 -2.07 20.33
N LEU A 260 -16.30 -2.55 21.58
CA LEU A 260 -17.52 -3.07 22.22
C LEU A 260 -18.57 -1.95 22.41
N ILE A 261 -18.15 -0.78 22.90
CA ILE A 261 -19.05 0.38 23.10
C ILE A 261 -19.58 0.88 21.75
N ILE A 262 -18.69 1.09 20.76
CA ILE A 262 -19.08 1.53 19.42
C ILE A 262 -20.03 0.52 18.78
N GLY A 263 -19.72 -0.77 18.89
CA GLY A 263 -20.57 -1.86 18.37
C GLY A 263 -21.97 -1.84 18.98
N ALA A 264 -22.06 -1.72 20.31
CA ALA A 264 -23.34 -1.65 21.02
C ALA A 264 -24.16 -0.40 20.61
N VAL A 265 -23.51 0.78 20.53
CA VAL A 265 -24.18 2.03 20.13
C VAL A 265 -24.70 1.93 18.70
N LEU A 266 -23.90 1.39 17.76
CA LEU A 266 -24.28 1.22 16.37
C LEU A 266 -25.45 0.24 16.21
N LEU A 267 -25.47 -0.85 16.98
CA LEU A 267 -26.59 -1.80 16.98
C LEU A 267 -27.88 -1.15 17.49
N ILE A 268 -27.82 -0.46 18.64
CA ILE A 268 -29.00 0.21 19.22
C ILE A 268 -29.54 1.26 18.24
N ALA A 269 -28.67 2.10 17.68
CA ALA A 269 -29.06 3.12 16.71
C ALA A 269 -29.62 2.50 15.43
N GLY A 270 -28.98 1.46 14.90
CA GLY A 270 -29.41 0.77 13.68
C GLY A 270 -30.77 0.10 13.83
N PHE A 271 -30.98 -0.69 14.89
CA PHE A 271 -32.30 -1.28 15.19
C PHE A 271 -33.36 -0.22 15.48
N GLY A 272 -32.97 0.89 16.13
CA GLY A 272 -33.84 2.05 16.36
C GLY A 272 -34.33 2.66 15.04
N ILE A 273 -33.42 2.87 14.08
CA ILE A 273 -33.76 3.43 12.77
C ILE A 273 -34.68 2.48 11.99
N THR A 274 -34.33 1.19 11.89
CA THR A 274 -35.07 0.25 11.04
C THR A 274 -36.42 -0.18 11.60
N ASN A 275 -36.65 -0.13 12.92
CA ASN A 275 -37.89 -0.64 13.52
C ASN A 275 -38.76 0.42 14.21
N PHE A 276 -38.21 1.58 14.58
CA PHE A 276 -38.97 2.61 15.31
C PHE A 276 -39.15 3.92 14.53
N LEU A 277 -38.16 4.29 13.71
CA LEU A 277 -38.22 5.53 12.93
C LEU A 277 -38.85 5.34 11.55
N ASP A 278 -38.75 4.13 10.98
CA ASP A 278 -39.37 3.80 9.71
C ASP A 278 -40.70 3.05 9.92
N SER A 279 -41.81 3.64 9.47
CA SER A 279 -43.19 3.16 9.72
C SER A 279 -43.74 2.37 8.52
N GLN A 280 -42.90 1.57 7.86
CA GLN A 280 -43.31 0.81 6.69
C GLN A 280 -44.01 -0.50 7.10
N PRO A 281 -45.03 -0.95 6.34
CA PRO A 281 -45.64 -2.24 6.55
C PRO A 281 -44.58 -3.35 6.42
N PRO A 282 -44.71 -4.47 7.16
CA PRO A 282 -43.78 -5.57 7.08
C PRO A 282 -43.72 -6.09 5.63
N ILE A 283 -42.54 -5.97 5.01
CA ILE A 283 -42.28 -6.50 3.68
C ILE A 283 -42.23 -8.02 3.80
N VAL A 284 -43.23 -8.70 3.26
CA VAL A 284 -43.30 -10.16 3.16
C VAL A 284 -42.93 -10.52 1.73
N VAL A 285 -41.66 -10.87 1.50
CA VAL A 285 -41.22 -11.39 0.21
C VAL A 285 -41.51 -12.91 0.21
N PRO A 286 -42.46 -13.42 -0.59
CA PRO A 286 -42.86 -14.83 -0.57
C PRO A 286 -41.77 -15.77 -1.09
N ASP A 287 -40.91 -15.27 -1.99
CA ASP A 287 -39.71 -15.93 -2.51
C ASP A 287 -38.58 -14.90 -2.59
N VAL A 288 -37.36 -15.25 -2.16
CA VAL A 288 -36.23 -14.31 -2.15
C VAL A 288 -35.70 -14.14 -3.58
N ASP A 289 -36.33 -13.27 -4.37
CA ASP A 289 -35.77 -12.74 -5.61
C ASP A 289 -34.75 -11.64 -5.28
N PHE A 290 -33.49 -11.85 -5.65
CA PHE A 290 -32.41 -10.90 -5.39
C PHE A 290 -32.57 -9.57 -6.14
N GLY A 291 -33.23 -9.59 -7.31
CA GLY A 291 -33.58 -8.37 -8.04
C GLY A 291 -34.54 -7.50 -7.24
N GLU A 292 -35.59 -8.12 -6.69
CA GLU A 292 -36.59 -7.48 -5.82
C GLU A 292 -35.97 -7.05 -4.48
N VAL A 293 -35.13 -7.88 -3.86
CA VAL A 293 -34.40 -7.53 -2.63
C VAL A 293 -33.56 -6.27 -2.84
N LEU A 294 -32.87 -6.15 -3.98
CA LEU A 294 -32.02 -5.00 -4.29
C LEU A 294 -32.86 -3.74 -4.54
N SER A 295 -33.94 -3.83 -5.33
CA SER A 295 -34.82 -2.69 -5.59
C SER A 295 -35.44 -2.17 -4.29
N THR A 296 -36.02 -3.06 -3.48
CA THR A 296 -36.63 -2.70 -2.18
C THR A 296 -35.60 -2.15 -1.19
N TYR A 297 -34.35 -2.62 -1.22
CA TYR A 297 -33.29 -2.06 -0.38
C TYR A 297 -32.96 -0.61 -0.75
N THR A 298 -32.97 -0.26 -2.04
CA THR A 298 -32.65 1.09 -2.54
C THR A 298 -33.79 2.10 -2.38
N GLU A 299 -35.03 1.63 -2.26
CA GLU A 299 -36.21 2.49 -2.13
C GLU A 299 -36.25 3.28 -0.81
N ASN A 300 -35.69 2.74 0.28
CA ASN A 300 -35.69 3.40 1.59
C ASN A 300 -34.27 3.66 2.11
N PRO A 301 -33.68 4.83 1.81
CA PRO A 301 -32.30 5.14 2.19
C PRO A 301 -32.09 5.22 3.71
N LEU A 302 -33.13 5.59 4.47
CA LEU A 302 -33.05 5.69 5.93
C LEU A 302 -32.92 4.29 6.57
N SER A 303 -33.74 3.33 6.16
CA SER A 303 -33.63 1.95 6.64
C SER A 303 -32.38 1.24 6.12
N ALA A 304 -31.90 1.57 4.92
CA ALA A 304 -30.61 1.11 4.43
C ALA A 304 -29.42 1.63 5.29
N LEU A 305 -29.48 2.88 5.75
CA LEU A 305 -28.52 3.43 6.71
C LEU A 305 -28.57 2.67 8.05
N GLY A 306 -29.78 2.39 8.55
CA GLY A 306 -29.97 1.57 9.76
C GLY A 306 -29.36 0.17 9.63
N SER A 307 -29.59 -0.50 8.50
CA SER A 307 -28.94 -1.78 8.13
C SER A 307 -27.41 -1.69 8.15
N LEU A 308 -26.84 -0.62 7.57
CA LEU A 308 -25.39 -0.40 7.59
C LEU A 308 -24.85 -0.24 9.03
N MET A 309 -25.56 0.47 9.90
CA MET A 309 -25.17 0.61 11.30
C MET A 309 -25.20 -0.74 12.03
N ILE A 310 -26.22 -1.57 11.78
CA ILE A 310 -26.30 -2.92 12.33
C ILE A 310 -25.10 -3.76 11.85
N LEU A 311 -24.81 -3.74 10.55
CA LEU A 311 -23.68 -4.46 9.95
C LEU A 311 -22.36 -4.10 10.63
N LEU A 312 -22.05 -2.80 10.71
CA LEU A 312 -20.82 -2.30 11.34
C LEU A 312 -20.77 -2.64 12.84
N GLY A 313 -21.92 -2.58 13.51
CA GLY A 313 -22.03 -2.96 14.91
C GLY A 313 -21.73 -4.43 15.17
N VAL A 314 -22.28 -5.34 14.35
CA VAL A 314 -21.99 -6.78 14.44
C VAL A 314 -20.53 -7.07 14.12
N LEU A 315 -19.95 -6.44 13.09
CA LEU A 315 -18.54 -6.62 12.74
C LEU A 315 -17.60 -6.15 13.86
N ALA A 316 -17.91 -5.02 14.51
CA ALA A 316 -17.13 -4.55 15.65
C ALA A 316 -17.14 -5.56 16.81
N LEU A 317 -18.31 -6.15 17.12
CA LEU A 317 -18.40 -7.21 18.13
C LEU A 317 -17.70 -8.51 17.71
N PHE A 318 -17.73 -8.85 16.43
CA PHE A 318 -17.04 -10.02 15.89
C PHE A 318 -15.51 -9.92 16.12
N PHE A 319 -14.90 -8.77 15.85
CA PHE A 319 -13.46 -8.59 16.11
C PHE A 319 -13.11 -8.67 17.60
N VAL A 320 -13.96 -8.12 18.48
CA VAL A 320 -13.78 -8.26 19.94
C VAL A 320 -13.87 -9.72 20.35
N LEU A 321 -14.86 -10.47 19.83
CA LEU A 321 -15.02 -11.89 20.11
C LEU A 321 -13.81 -12.70 19.62
N GLU A 322 -13.34 -12.41 18.42
CA GLU A 322 -12.14 -13.04 17.85
C GLU A 322 -10.92 -12.83 18.75
N ASP A 323 -10.70 -11.60 19.22
CA ASP A 323 -9.58 -11.28 20.09
C ASP A 323 -9.67 -11.99 21.45
N VAL A 324 -10.88 -12.10 22.01
CA VAL A 324 -11.15 -12.88 23.23
C VAL A 324 -10.87 -14.37 23.00
N VAL A 325 -11.31 -14.94 21.87
CA VAL A 325 -11.05 -16.35 21.52
C VAL A 325 -9.56 -16.61 21.36
N LYS A 326 -8.84 -15.73 20.65
CA LYS A 326 -7.37 -15.79 20.53
C LYS A 326 -6.70 -15.71 21.89
N GLY A 327 -7.12 -14.80 22.75
CA GLY A 327 -6.63 -14.66 24.12
C GLY A 327 -6.87 -15.90 25.00
N LEU A 328 -8.02 -16.55 24.85
CA LEU A 328 -8.37 -17.81 25.52
C LEU A 328 -7.46 -18.96 25.08
N VAL A 329 -7.21 -19.08 23.77
CA VAL A 329 -6.40 -20.17 23.19
C VAL A 329 -4.90 -19.98 23.45
N LEU A 330 -4.40 -18.75 23.33
CA LEU A 330 -2.97 -18.44 23.38
C LEU A 330 -2.48 -18.01 24.77
N GLY A 331 -3.41 -17.73 25.68
CA GLY A 331 -3.17 -17.41 27.08
C GLY A 331 -2.51 -16.05 27.30
N LYS A 332 -2.02 -15.82 28.54
CA LYS A 332 -1.46 -14.53 28.98
C LYS A 332 -0.36 -13.96 28.07
N ARG A 333 0.42 -14.82 27.40
CA ARG A 333 1.46 -14.41 26.44
C ARG A 333 0.95 -13.57 25.27
N TYR A 334 -0.30 -13.79 24.84
CA TYR A 334 -0.93 -13.03 23.75
C TYR A 334 -1.16 -11.56 24.13
N TYR A 335 -1.58 -11.31 25.38
CA TYR A 335 -1.76 -9.95 25.91
C TYR A 335 -0.45 -9.33 26.42
N GLU A 336 0.51 -10.15 26.88
CA GLU A 336 1.84 -9.68 27.33
C GLU A 336 2.78 -9.28 26.18
N ALA A 337 2.57 -9.82 24.97
CA ALA A 337 3.33 -9.45 23.78
C ALA A 337 3.23 -7.93 23.45
N ILE A 338 2.21 -7.24 23.97
CA ILE A 338 2.00 -5.80 23.80
C ILE A 338 2.47 -4.97 25.00
N ARG A 339 2.32 -5.47 26.23
CA ARG A 339 2.79 -4.74 27.43
C ARG A 339 4.32 -4.62 27.47
N ARG A 340 5.04 -5.63 26.98
CA ARG A 340 6.50 -5.65 27.03
C ARG A 340 7.17 -4.58 26.15
N PRO A 341 6.85 -4.37 24.86
CA PRO A 341 7.57 -3.37 24.08
C PRO A 341 7.35 -1.93 24.57
N ALA A 342 6.14 -1.45 24.84
CA ALA A 342 5.94 -0.02 25.15
C ALA A 342 6.50 0.41 26.52
N GLU A 343 6.27 -0.39 27.57
CA GLU A 343 6.71 -0.05 28.93
C GLU A 343 8.18 -0.39 29.17
N ILE A 344 8.69 -1.49 28.60
CA ILE A 344 10.11 -1.86 28.73
C ILE A 344 10.96 -0.99 27.81
N GLU A 345 10.52 -0.62 26.60
CA GLU A 345 11.31 0.27 25.74
C GLU A 345 11.31 1.71 26.30
N LYS A 346 10.23 2.16 26.96
CA LYS A 346 10.24 3.42 27.72
C LYS A 346 11.16 3.35 28.94
N ALA A 347 11.08 2.27 29.73
CA ALA A 347 11.93 2.09 30.92
C ALA A 347 13.41 1.84 30.57
N ILE A 348 13.71 1.12 29.48
CA ILE A 348 15.08 0.94 28.95
C ILE A 348 15.60 2.28 28.45
N ARG A 349 14.82 3.06 27.71
CA ARG A 349 15.24 4.40 27.27
C ARG A 349 15.49 5.35 28.44
N GLU A 350 14.61 5.35 29.45
CA GLU A 350 14.82 6.12 30.68
C GLU A 350 16.06 5.64 31.45
N SER A 351 16.27 4.33 31.58
CA SER A 351 17.46 3.74 32.22
C SER A 351 18.75 4.06 31.47
N GLU A 352 18.76 3.93 30.14
CA GLU A 352 19.93 4.23 29.30
C GLU A 352 20.30 5.72 29.37
N LEU A 353 19.32 6.62 29.46
CA LEU A 353 19.56 8.06 29.64
C LEU A 353 20.15 8.37 31.02
N MET A 354 19.67 7.70 32.07
CA MET A 354 20.19 7.86 33.43
C MET A 354 21.60 7.27 33.57
N ASP A 355 21.85 6.08 33.03
CA ASP A 355 23.19 5.45 33.00
C ASP A 355 24.20 6.33 32.24
N HIS A 356 23.76 6.96 31.13
CA HIS A 356 24.61 7.88 30.37
C HIS A 356 24.90 9.18 31.15
N ALA A 357 23.92 9.70 31.89
CA ALA A 357 24.08 10.87 32.74
C ALA A 357 25.03 10.58 33.91
N GLU A 358 24.88 9.43 34.57
CA GLU A 358 25.73 8.99 35.67
C GLU A 358 27.18 8.78 35.22
N HIS A 359 27.39 8.08 34.10
CA HIS A 359 28.74 7.87 33.56
C HIS A 359 29.42 9.20 33.20
N LEU A 360 28.69 10.14 32.59
CA LEU A 360 29.22 11.46 32.27
C LEU A 360 29.49 12.28 33.55
N ARG A 361 28.65 12.17 34.58
CA ARG A 361 28.84 12.82 35.90
C ARG A 361 30.12 12.31 36.55
N ASP A 362 30.35 11.00 36.54
CA ASP A 362 31.56 10.38 37.11
C ASP A 362 32.83 10.83 36.37
N GLU A 363 32.81 10.84 35.04
CA GLU A 363 33.92 11.34 34.23
C GLU A 363 34.23 12.82 34.54
N VAL A 364 33.18 13.65 34.67
CA VAL A 364 33.30 15.06 35.02
C VAL A 364 33.84 15.23 36.44
N GLY A 365 33.35 14.44 37.40
CA GLY A 365 33.78 14.47 38.80
C GLY A 365 35.26 14.09 38.96
N GLN A 366 35.70 13.02 38.30
CA GLN A 366 37.12 12.65 38.27
C GLN A 366 37.99 13.75 37.63
N LYS A 367 37.50 14.38 36.55
CA LYS A 367 38.21 15.49 35.90
C LYS A 367 38.29 16.72 36.80
N LEU A 368 37.21 17.09 37.49
CA LEU A 368 37.21 18.20 38.45
C LEU A 368 38.20 17.96 39.59
N HIS A 369 38.19 16.76 40.18
CA HIS A 369 39.12 16.42 41.25
C HIS A 369 40.60 16.49 40.79
N ASN A 370 40.88 15.98 39.59
CA ASN A 370 42.21 16.10 38.98
C ASN A 370 42.60 17.56 38.67
N LEU A 371 41.64 18.43 38.38
CA LEU A 371 41.90 19.85 38.13
C LEU A 371 42.05 20.65 39.42
N GLU A 372 41.33 20.30 40.48
CA GLU A 372 41.49 20.89 41.81
C GLU A 372 42.87 20.60 42.38
N THR A 373 43.35 19.36 42.24
CA THR A 373 44.73 18.97 42.63
C THR A 373 45.78 19.72 41.80
N LEU A 374 45.57 19.90 40.50
CA LEU A 374 46.45 20.71 39.65
C LEU A 374 46.34 22.22 39.96
N SER A 375 45.17 22.70 40.36
CA SER A 375 44.94 24.09 40.79
C SER A 375 45.66 24.40 42.09
N ALA A 376 45.64 23.46 43.04
CA ALA A 376 46.43 23.51 44.26
C ALA A 376 47.95 23.52 43.98
N ALA A 377 48.39 22.92 42.86
CA ALA A 377 49.76 22.98 42.37
C ALA A 377 50.11 24.25 41.58
N GLY A 378 49.22 25.25 41.50
CA GLY A 378 49.48 26.57 40.91
C GLY A 378 48.90 26.82 39.51
N PHE A 379 48.28 25.81 38.88
CA PHE A 379 47.71 25.95 37.53
C PHE A 379 46.30 26.56 37.53
N LYS A 380 46.08 27.64 36.77
CA LYS A 380 44.77 28.33 36.71
C LYS A 380 43.84 27.75 35.64
N PHE A 381 42.84 26.95 36.03
CA PHE A 381 41.82 26.35 35.15
C PHE A 381 40.39 26.92 35.35
N LYS A 382 40.28 28.19 35.76
CA LYS A 382 39.01 28.80 36.19
C LYS A 382 37.87 28.68 35.16
N ASP A 383 38.17 28.90 33.88
CA ASP A 383 37.17 28.84 32.81
C ASP A 383 36.74 27.39 32.51
N GLU A 384 37.67 26.44 32.65
CA GLU A 384 37.40 25.03 32.43
C GLU A 384 36.62 24.39 33.58
N ILE A 385 36.90 24.79 34.82
CA ILE A 385 36.13 24.39 36.01
C ILE A 385 34.68 24.89 35.89
N ALA A 386 34.48 26.17 35.53
CA ALA A 386 33.14 26.73 35.34
C ALA A 386 32.34 26.02 34.23
N LEU A 387 33.01 25.56 33.16
CA LEU A 387 32.37 24.76 32.12
C LEU A 387 31.98 23.37 32.61
N LEU A 388 32.81 22.71 33.41
CA LEU A 388 32.50 21.39 34.00
C LEU A 388 31.40 21.47 35.07
N GLU A 389 31.37 22.52 35.89
CA GLU A 389 30.27 22.78 36.83
C GLU A 389 28.94 23.02 36.10
N ALA A 390 28.97 23.74 34.98
CA ALA A 390 27.79 23.93 34.12
C ALA A 390 27.33 22.63 33.44
N VAL A 391 28.23 21.66 33.22
CA VAL A 391 27.88 20.31 32.75
C VAL A 391 27.14 19.55 33.86
N LEU A 392 27.64 19.58 35.10
CA LEU A 392 26.97 18.95 36.25
C LEU A 392 25.55 19.49 36.46
N GLY A 393 25.39 20.82 36.51
CA GLY A 393 24.06 21.43 36.67
C GLY A 393 23.11 21.19 35.48
N GLY A 394 23.63 20.87 34.30
CA GLY A 394 22.84 20.43 33.15
C GLY A 394 22.41 18.97 33.24
N LEU A 395 23.27 18.10 33.79
CA LEU A 395 22.98 16.70 34.05
C LEU A 395 21.91 16.54 35.13
N ASP A 396 21.99 17.30 36.23
CA ASP A 396 21.00 17.29 37.31
C ASP A 396 19.58 17.60 36.78
N LYS A 397 19.49 18.60 35.89
CA LYS A 397 18.21 18.98 35.25
C LYS A 397 17.73 17.93 34.25
N ALA A 398 18.64 17.29 33.52
CA ALA A 398 18.29 16.22 32.59
C ALA A 398 17.72 15.00 33.33
N GLU A 399 18.30 14.63 34.48
CA GLU A 399 17.78 13.57 35.36
C GLU A 399 16.39 13.94 35.91
N GLU A 400 16.19 15.19 36.36
CA GLU A 400 14.90 15.67 36.85
C GLU A 400 13.80 15.60 35.78
N LEU A 401 14.11 16.00 34.54
CA LEU A 401 13.15 15.96 33.41
C LEU A 401 12.89 14.52 32.94
N ALA A 402 13.90 13.65 32.99
CA ALA A 402 13.73 12.22 32.71
C ALA A 402 12.75 11.58 33.71
N LEU A 403 12.87 11.90 35.01
CA LEU A 403 11.95 11.45 36.05
C LEU A 403 10.52 12.01 35.89
N LYS A 404 10.36 13.17 35.24
CA LYS A 404 9.06 13.78 34.92
C LYS A 404 8.45 13.30 33.59
N HIS A 405 9.09 12.34 32.91
CA HIS A 405 8.71 11.82 31.59
C HIS A 405 8.78 12.83 30.43
N GLU A 406 9.62 13.87 30.54
CA GLU A 406 9.85 14.90 29.50
C GLU A 406 11.11 14.57 28.66
N GLU A 407 11.04 13.44 27.94
CA GLU A 407 12.21 12.79 27.30
C GLU A 407 12.94 13.65 26.25
N GLN A 408 12.19 14.38 25.43
CA GLN A 408 12.77 15.19 24.35
C GLN A 408 13.62 16.35 24.89
N GLU A 409 13.20 16.94 26.02
CA GLU A 409 13.93 18.01 26.68
C GLU A 409 15.15 17.48 27.43
N ALA A 410 15.02 16.34 28.12
CA ALA A 410 16.12 15.67 28.79
C ALA A 410 17.27 15.29 27.82
N ARG A 411 16.93 14.76 26.63
CA ARG A 411 17.93 14.47 25.57
C ARG A 411 18.60 15.74 25.04
N GLY A 412 17.85 16.83 24.92
CA GLY A 412 18.40 18.14 24.53
C GLY A 412 19.47 18.62 25.51
N LEU A 413 19.20 18.49 26.81
CA LEU A 413 20.14 18.85 27.87
C LEU A 413 21.38 17.94 27.91
N LEU A 414 21.22 16.62 27.73
CA LEU A 414 22.35 15.70 27.66
C LEU A 414 23.28 15.98 26.47
N ALA A 415 22.71 16.30 25.30
CA ALA A 415 23.49 16.69 24.13
C ALA A 415 24.25 18.01 24.36
N GLU A 416 23.63 18.98 25.03
CA GLU A 416 24.28 20.24 25.38
C GLU A 416 25.40 20.03 26.42
N ALA A 417 25.15 19.22 27.45
CA ALA A 417 26.13 18.84 28.46
C ALA A 417 27.35 18.16 27.82
N ARG A 418 27.15 17.23 26.89
CA ARG A 418 28.23 16.56 26.16
C ARG A 418 29.07 17.53 25.33
N ARG A 419 28.43 18.45 24.60
CA ARG A 419 29.13 19.49 23.83
C ARG A 419 29.99 20.39 24.72
N LYS A 420 29.48 20.79 25.88
CA LYS A 420 30.23 21.61 26.85
C LYS A 420 31.41 20.83 27.45
N TYR A 421 31.23 19.55 27.76
CA TYR A 421 32.30 18.67 28.22
C TYR A 421 33.42 18.53 27.17
N ASP A 422 33.09 18.24 25.92
CA ASP A 422 34.08 18.10 24.85
C ASP A 422 34.84 19.42 24.60
N ALA A 423 34.14 20.56 24.70
CA ALA A 423 34.77 21.88 24.61
C ALA A 423 35.73 22.16 25.78
N ALA A 424 35.36 21.78 27.01
CA ALA A 424 36.22 21.90 28.18
C ALA A 424 37.47 21.00 28.04
N ARG A 425 37.27 19.74 27.64
CA ARG A 425 38.35 18.77 27.41
C ARG A 425 39.34 19.26 26.35
N ALA A 426 38.85 19.76 25.22
CA ALA A 426 39.70 20.29 24.15
C ALA A 426 40.57 21.48 24.62
N LYS A 427 39.99 22.40 25.41
CA LYS A 427 40.73 23.53 26.00
C LYS A 427 41.83 23.05 26.97
N MET A 428 41.54 22.06 27.81
CA MET A 428 42.53 21.47 28.72
C MET A 428 43.66 20.81 27.97
N LEU A 429 43.36 19.97 26.97
CA LEU A 429 44.35 19.26 26.16
C LEU A 429 45.31 20.24 25.48
N LYS A 430 44.77 21.31 24.90
CA LYS A 430 45.57 22.38 24.28
C LYS A 430 46.49 23.08 25.28
N LYS A 431 46.03 23.34 26.52
CA LYS A 431 46.87 23.91 27.59
C LYS A 431 47.97 22.96 28.03
N MET A 432 47.66 21.67 28.18
CA MET A 432 48.64 20.64 28.60
C MET A 432 49.71 20.41 27.52
N GLU A 433 49.32 20.32 26.24
CA GLU A 433 50.24 20.22 25.12
C GLU A 433 51.19 21.41 25.06
N LEU A 434 50.65 22.63 25.22
CA LEU A 434 51.46 23.85 25.20
C LEU A 434 52.46 23.88 26.36
N ALA A 435 52.04 23.49 27.58
CA ALA A 435 52.93 23.40 28.73
C ALA A 435 54.01 22.32 28.55
N SER A 436 53.65 21.14 28.03
CA SER A 436 54.59 20.05 27.73
C SER A 436 55.61 20.45 26.68
N LYS A 437 55.15 21.08 25.59
CA LYS A 437 56.01 21.60 24.52
C LYS A 437 57.00 22.60 25.10
N ILE A 438 56.51 23.57 25.87
CA ILE A 438 57.36 24.56 26.54
C ILE A 438 58.43 23.88 27.43
N ARG A 439 58.07 22.87 28.23
CA ARG A 439 59.05 22.16 29.09
C ARG A 439 60.11 21.41 28.28
N ALA A 440 59.71 20.74 27.21
CA ALA A 440 60.66 20.10 26.30
C ALA A 440 61.60 21.14 25.68
N GLU A 441 61.05 22.27 25.24
CA GLU A 441 61.84 23.36 24.67
C GLU A 441 62.82 24.00 25.65
N VAL A 442 62.50 24.04 26.95
CA VAL A 442 63.42 24.47 28.02
C VAL A 442 64.52 23.42 28.23
N SER A 443 64.18 22.14 28.27
CA SER A 443 65.15 21.05 28.40
C SER A 443 66.15 21.04 27.24
N ASP A 444 65.67 21.20 26.01
CA ASP A 444 66.52 21.30 24.81
C ASP A 444 67.45 22.51 24.89
N ALA A 445 66.95 23.65 25.37
CA ALA A 445 67.74 24.85 25.56
C ALA A 445 68.84 24.64 26.62
N TYR A 446 68.55 23.93 27.72
CA TYR A 446 69.56 23.57 28.72
C TYR A 446 70.62 22.60 28.17
N SER A 447 70.24 21.61 27.36
CA SER A 447 71.21 20.70 26.70
C SER A 447 72.13 21.49 25.77
N THR A 448 71.55 22.34 24.91
CA THR A 448 72.28 23.21 23.99
C THR A 448 73.23 24.15 24.74
N LYS A 449 72.77 24.71 25.87
CA LYS A 449 73.56 25.55 26.76
C LYS A 449 74.79 24.78 27.28
N SER A 450 74.59 23.56 27.76
CA SER A 450 75.68 22.71 28.28
C SER A 450 76.72 22.38 27.20
N GLU A 451 76.29 22.14 25.96
CA GLU A 451 77.19 21.90 24.82
C GLU A 451 78.01 23.15 24.49
N VAL A 452 77.38 24.32 24.45
CA VAL A 452 78.06 25.61 24.24
C VAL A 452 79.11 25.86 25.33
N GLU A 453 78.77 25.61 26.59
CA GLU A 453 79.70 25.75 27.73
C GLU A 453 80.89 24.77 27.62
N ALA A 454 80.64 23.52 27.22
CA ALA A 454 81.70 22.54 26.98
C ALA A 454 82.65 22.98 25.86
N THR A 455 82.11 23.49 24.74
CA THR A 455 82.87 24.04 23.62
C THR A 455 83.72 25.23 24.06
N PHE A 456 83.20 26.14 24.89
CA PHE A 456 83.99 27.24 25.44
C PHE A 456 85.13 26.77 26.35
N ILE A 457 84.91 25.72 27.16
CA ILE A 457 85.95 25.12 28.00
C ILE A 457 87.06 24.50 27.13
N GLU A 458 86.68 23.80 26.05
CA GLU A 458 87.62 23.17 25.13
C GLU A 458 88.38 24.20 24.29
N ALA A 459 87.71 25.22 23.75
CA ALA A 459 88.33 26.33 23.05
C ALA A 459 89.35 27.08 23.93
N LYS A 460 89.04 27.25 25.24
CA LYS A 460 89.97 27.81 26.21
C LYS A 460 91.18 26.91 26.48
N ARG A 461 91.00 25.59 26.52
CA ARG A 461 92.12 24.62 26.61
C ARG A 461 93.03 24.67 25.38
N LEU A 462 92.46 24.96 24.21
CA LEU A 462 93.17 25.07 22.93
C LEU A 462 93.75 26.48 22.66
N ASN A 463 93.69 27.41 23.61
CA ASN A 463 94.11 28.82 23.45
C ASN A 463 93.45 29.57 22.29
N MET A 464 92.21 29.19 21.93
CA MET A 464 91.43 29.90 20.90
C MET A 464 90.85 31.20 21.47
N ASN A 465 90.81 32.27 20.66
CA ASN A 465 90.25 33.56 21.07
C ASN A 465 88.72 33.56 20.95
N VAL A 466 88.03 33.30 22.05
CA VAL A 466 86.56 33.26 22.17
C VAL A 466 85.98 34.40 23.02
N ALA A 467 86.74 35.48 23.22
CA ALA A 467 86.37 36.56 24.15
C ALA A 467 85.10 37.32 23.72
N SER A 468 84.84 37.43 22.42
CA SER A 468 83.68 38.16 21.90
C SER A 468 82.38 37.36 22.04
N GLU A 469 82.48 36.05 21.81
CA GLU A 469 81.42 35.06 21.88
C GLU A 469 81.04 34.80 23.35
N ASN A 470 82.03 34.69 24.23
CA ASN A 470 81.82 34.54 25.67
C ASN A 470 81.14 35.79 26.29
N LYS A 471 81.47 37.00 25.79
CA LYS A 471 80.79 38.23 26.22
C LYS A 471 79.33 38.28 25.76
N LYS A 472 79.05 37.94 24.49
CA LYS A 472 77.68 37.84 23.96
C LYS A 472 76.83 36.79 24.69
N TYR A 473 77.44 35.67 25.08
CA TYR A 473 76.79 34.62 25.86
C TYR A 473 76.46 35.08 27.29
N ALA A 474 77.40 35.75 27.96
CA ALA A 474 77.19 36.29 29.31
C ALA A 474 76.13 37.40 29.36
N ASP A 475 76.10 38.28 28.34
CA ASP A 475 75.14 39.39 28.24
C ASP A 475 73.71 38.92 27.91
N ALA A 476 73.52 37.68 27.46
CA ALA A 476 72.23 37.16 27.00
C ALA A 476 71.28 36.67 28.11
N GLU A 477 71.72 36.68 29.38
CA GLU A 477 70.91 36.31 30.58
C GLU A 477 70.10 34.99 30.39
N ILE A 478 70.68 33.99 29.72
CA ILE A 478 69.97 32.78 29.28
C ILE A 478 69.40 32.00 30.47
N ASP A 479 70.15 31.92 31.58
CA ASP A 479 69.69 31.23 32.79
C ASP A 479 68.46 31.91 33.41
N ASP A 480 68.46 33.24 33.51
CA ASP A 480 67.32 34.01 34.02
C ASP A 480 66.10 33.85 33.09
N ALA A 481 66.31 33.81 31.78
CA ALA A 481 65.24 33.61 30.81
C ALA A 481 64.63 32.19 30.88
N LEU A 482 65.44 31.15 31.09
CA LEU A 482 64.98 29.76 31.22
C LEU A 482 64.29 29.51 32.58
N ILE A 483 64.85 30.03 33.68
CA ILE A 483 64.23 29.96 35.01
C ILE A 483 62.88 30.68 35.00
N LYS A 484 62.84 31.93 34.51
CA LYS A 484 61.57 32.68 34.40
C LYS A 484 60.57 32.00 33.47
N ALA A 485 61.03 31.33 32.41
CA ALA A 485 60.12 30.58 31.56
C ALA A 485 59.47 29.41 32.30
N MET A 486 60.23 28.66 33.12
CA MET A 486 59.69 27.59 33.96
C MET A 486 58.74 28.13 35.04
N GLU A 487 59.12 29.22 35.73
CA GLU A 487 58.23 29.88 36.70
C GLU A 487 56.93 30.35 36.05
N LEU A 488 56.99 30.88 34.82
CA LEU A 488 55.80 31.30 34.08
C LEU A 488 54.92 30.12 33.64
N VAL A 489 55.49 28.94 33.41
CA VAL A 489 54.73 27.70 33.15
C VAL A 489 54.02 27.24 34.42
N GLU A 490 54.71 27.27 35.56
CA GLU A 490 54.12 26.96 36.87
C GLU A 490 53.02 27.95 37.26
N GLN A 491 53.15 29.22 36.85
CA GLN A 491 52.11 30.26 37.01
C GLN A 491 51.02 30.23 35.92
N ASN A 492 51.05 29.25 35.00
CA ASN A 492 50.11 29.09 33.88
C ASN A 492 50.04 30.30 32.91
N LYS A 493 51.13 31.06 32.76
CA LYS A 493 51.26 32.18 31.80
C LYS A 493 51.95 31.69 30.52
N LEU A 494 51.34 30.71 29.85
CA LEU A 494 51.97 29.92 28.78
C LEU A 494 52.44 30.74 27.57
N GLU A 495 51.71 31.78 27.17
CA GLU A 495 52.14 32.68 26.08
C GLU A 495 53.38 33.50 26.46
N GLN A 496 53.48 33.93 27.72
CA GLN A 496 54.64 34.69 28.22
C GLN A 496 55.86 33.77 28.37
N ALA A 497 55.64 32.53 28.83
CA ALA A 497 56.69 31.51 28.89
C ALA A 497 57.25 31.15 27.51
N SER A 498 56.37 30.93 26.51
CA SER A 498 56.79 30.67 25.13
C SER A 498 57.63 31.82 24.54
N LYS A 499 57.26 33.07 24.84
CA LYS A 499 58.03 34.25 24.43
C LYS A 499 59.42 34.27 25.08
N LYS A 500 59.54 33.91 26.37
CA LYS A 500 60.83 33.86 27.08
C LYS A 500 61.76 32.77 26.54
N ILE A 501 61.22 31.61 26.22
CA ILE A 501 61.99 30.51 25.61
C ILE A 501 62.48 30.86 24.21
N SER A 502 61.64 31.53 23.42
CA SER A 502 62.01 32.00 22.10
C SER A 502 63.19 32.99 22.15
N VAL A 503 63.28 33.81 23.20
CA VAL A 503 64.43 34.71 23.43
C VAL A 503 65.69 33.91 23.77
N ALA A 504 65.61 32.95 24.70
CA ALA A 504 66.74 32.11 25.09
C ALA A 504 67.30 31.30 23.90
N LYS A 505 66.42 30.67 23.09
CA LYS A 505 66.82 29.92 21.90
C LYS A 505 67.49 30.78 20.84
N ARG A 506 67.01 32.01 20.61
CA ARG A 506 67.65 32.95 19.67
C ARG A 506 69.03 33.38 20.13
N ALA A 507 69.26 33.46 21.44
CA ALA A 507 70.58 33.77 21.97
C ALA A 507 71.58 32.61 21.84
N LEU A 508 71.11 31.36 21.93
CA LEU A 508 71.93 30.15 21.78
C LEU A 508 72.28 29.84 20.32
N GLN A 509 71.39 30.13 19.36
CA GLN A 509 71.56 29.79 17.94
C GLN A 509 72.87 30.26 17.27
N PRO A 510 73.33 31.51 17.44
CA PRO A 510 74.54 32.00 16.76
C PRO A 510 75.82 31.33 17.26
N ILE A 511 75.81 30.78 18.47
CA ILE A 511 77.00 30.27 19.18
C ILE A 511 77.24 28.78 18.86
N VAL A 512 76.19 28.05 18.51
CA VAL A 512 76.28 26.65 18.05
C VAL A 512 76.73 26.58 16.58
N ALA A 513 76.49 27.64 15.80
CA ALA A 513 76.81 27.70 14.37
C ALA A 513 78.24 28.20 14.06
N SER A 514 78.95 28.71 15.07
CA SER A 514 80.34 29.17 15.02
C SER A 514 81.29 28.12 15.57
#